data_AF-A0A1R1DEX1-F1
#
_entry.id   AF-A0A1R1DEX1-F1
#
_cell.length_a   1.000
_cell.length_b   1.000
_cell.length_c   1.000
_cell.angle_alpha   90.00
_cell.angle_beta   90.00
_cell.angle_gamma   90.00
#
_symmetry.space_group_name_H-M   'P 1'
#
loop_
_entity.id
_entity.type
_entity.pdbx_description
1 polymer ?
#
loop_
_entity_poly.entity_id
_entity_poly.type
_entity_poly.pdbx_seq_one_letter_code
_entity_poly.pdbx_strand_id
1 'polypeptide(L)' 'MDVFFASYLKYAIPLLLVSGLLILALDIKHFELTKMIKEKKVSRFLGWLNIMIACFLFVGSWILKKWG' A
#
# COMPACT_ATOMS: atom_id res chain seq x y z
N MET A 1 -21.62 14.10 5.32
CA MET A 1 -20.42 13.36 4.84
C MET A 1 -20.67 11.86 4.92
N ASP A 2 -21.75 11.46 4.25
CA ASP A 2 -21.92 10.36 3.30
C ASP A 2 -21.26 9.01 3.57
N VAL A 3 -22.11 8.06 3.96
CA VAL A 3 -21.92 6.59 4.02
C VAL A 3 -21.19 6.02 2.78
N PHE A 4 -21.27 6.71 1.65
CA PHE A 4 -20.52 6.45 0.42
C PHE A 4 -19.01 6.49 0.62
N PHE A 5 -18.49 7.48 1.36
CA PHE A 5 -17.06 7.65 1.60
C PHE A 5 -16.51 6.52 2.47
N ALA A 6 -17.27 6.12 3.50
CA ALA A 6 -16.92 4.98 4.35
C ALA A 6 -16.95 3.64 3.59
N SER A 7 -17.86 3.48 2.63
CA SER A 7 -17.92 2.28 1.78
C SER A 7 -16.80 2.25 0.76
N TYR A 8 -16.45 3.39 0.16
CA TYR A 8 -15.33 3.52 -0.77
C TYR A 8 -13.99 3.15 -0.11
N LEU A 9 -13.75 3.64 1.11
CA LEU A 9 -12.53 3.33 1.86
C LEU A 9 -12.35 1.82 2.10
N LYS A 10 -13.44 1.06 2.30
CA LYS A 10 -13.37 -0.40 2.46
C LYS A 10 -12.82 -1.13 1.24
N TYR A 11 -13.01 -0.59 0.04
CA TYR A 11 -12.48 -1.15 -1.21
C TYR A 11 -11.13 -0.54 -1.59
N ALA A 12 -10.95 0.76 -1.34
CA ALA A 12 -9.70 1.45 -1.66
C ALA A 12 -8.52 0.94 -0.84
N ILE A 13 -8.72 0.65 0.45
CA ILE A 13 -7.67 0.14 1.36
C ILE A 13 -7.06 -1.20 0.88
N PRO A 14 -7.84 -2.26 0.60
CA PRO A 14 -7.29 -3.51 0.09
C PRO A 14 -6.70 -3.36 -1.30
N LEU A 15 -7.25 -2.50 -2.17
CA LEU A 15 -6.65 -2.19 -3.47
C LEU A 15 -5.26 -1.57 -3.33
N LEU A 16 -5.10 -0.64 -2.40
CA LEU A 16 -3.82 0.02 -2.11
C LEU A 16 -2.79 -0.98 -1.57
N LEU A 17 -3.23 -1.88 -0.67
CA LEU A 17 -2.40 -2.97 -0.14
C LEU A 17 -1.93 -3.93 -1.23
N VAL A 18 -2.86 -4.42 -2.06
CA VAL A 18 -2.57 -5.37 -3.14
C VAL A 18 -1.66 -4.73 -4.18
N SER A 19 -1.90 -3.46 -4.52
CA SER A 19 -1.03 -2.70 -5.43
C SER A 19 0.39 -2.53 -4.86
N GLY A 20 0.53 -2.16 -3.59
CA GLY A 20 1.82 -2.08 -2.91
C GLY A 20 2.57 -3.41 -2.85
N LEU A 21 1.86 -4.52 -2.61
CA LEU A 21 2.39 -5.89 -2.64
C LEU A 21 2.80 -6.31 -4.05
N LEU A 22 2.01 -5.99 -5.08
CA LEU A 22 2.33 -6.30 -6.47
C LEU A 22 3.57 -5.56 -6.94
N ILE A 23 3.70 -4.27 -6.62
CA ILE A 23 4.92 -3.50 -6.89
C ILE A 23 6.11 -4.19 -6.22
N LEU A 24 6.00 -4.53 -4.94
CA LEU A 24 7.09 -5.18 -4.22
C LEU A 24 7.44 -6.58 -4.77
N ALA A 25 6.45 -7.36 -5.21
CA ALA A 25 6.65 -8.72 -5.70
C ALA A 25 7.16 -8.77 -7.16
N LEU A 26 6.62 -7.93 -8.04
CA LEU A 26 6.99 -7.89 -9.46
C LEU A 26 8.29 -7.11 -9.68
N ASP A 27 8.44 -5.92 -9.09
CA ASP A 27 9.65 -5.12 -9.31
C ASP A 27 10.87 -5.73 -8.65
N ILE A 28 10.77 -6.26 -7.42
CA ILE A 28 11.96 -6.84 -6.77
C ILE A 28 12.47 -8.04 -7.57
N LYS A 29 11.58 -8.93 -8.04
CA LYS A 29 11.96 -10.08 -8.87
C LYS A 29 12.53 -9.65 -10.21
N HIS A 30 11.94 -8.63 -10.85
CA HIS A 30 12.42 -8.14 -12.13
C HIS A 30 13.80 -7.49 -11.98
N PHE A 31 13.99 -6.62 -10.98
CA PHE A 31 15.26 -5.92 -10.75
C PHE A 31 16.41 -6.82 -10.27
N GLU A 32 16.11 -7.94 -9.63
CA GLU A 32 17.12 -8.93 -9.27
C GLU A 32 17.68 -9.64 -10.51
N LEU A 33 16.87 -9.82 -11.55
CA LEU A 33 17.28 -10.38 -12.83
C LEU A 33 18.15 -9.39 -13.64
N THR A 34 17.85 -8.09 -13.60
CA THR A 34 18.46 -7.08 -14.49
C THR A 34 19.68 -6.34 -13.91
N LYS A 35 20.14 -6.66 -12.70
CA LYS A 35 21.26 -5.98 -11.99
C LYS A 35 21.12 -4.45 -11.87
N MET A 36 19.90 -3.89 -11.99
CA MET A 36 19.67 -2.44 -11.90
C MET A 36 19.48 -2.01 -10.44
N ILE A 37 20.61 -1.77 -9.76
CA ILE A 37 20.68 -1.49 -8.31
C ILE A 37 19.96 -0.18 -7.93
N LYS A 38 20.02 0.85 -8.79
CA LYS A 38 19.35 2.15 -8.55
C LYS A 38 17.84 2.01 -8.55
N GLU A 39 17.30 1.39 -9.59
CA GLU A 39 15.86 1.19 -9.76
C GLU A 39 15.28 0.26 -8.68
N LYS A 40 16.01 -0.82 -8.31
CA LYS A 40 15.65 -1.70 -7.17
C LYS A 40 15.42 -0.91 -5.88
N LYS A 41 16.24 0.11 -5.61
CA LYS A 41 16.13 0.92 -4.39
C LYS A 41 14.90 1.83 -4.41
N VAL A 42 14.55 2.38 -5.58
CA VAL A 42 13.36 3.22 -5.77
C VAL A 42 12.09 2.38 -5.64
N SER A 43 11.99 1.24 -6.32
CA SER A 43 10.81 0.37 -6.19
C SER A 43 10.65 -0.22 -4.80
N ARG A 44 11.76 -0.55 -4.10
CA ARG A 44 11.70 -0.97 -2.70
C ARG A 44 11.21 0.15 -1.78
N PHE A 45 11.65 1.39 -2.02
CA PHE A 45 11.18 2.55 -1.27
C PHE A 45 9.69 2.81 -1.53
N LEU A 46 9.25 2.81 -2.80
CA LEU A 46 7.84 2.98 -3.18
C LEU A 46 6.95 1.89 -2.60
N GLY A 47 7.36 0.62 -2.69
CA GLY A 47 6.62 -0.50 -2.09
C GLY A 47 6.49 -0.37 -0.56
N TRP A 48 7.57 0.01 0.13
CA TRP A 48 7.51 0.29 1.57
C TRP A 48 6.62 1.49 1.92
N LEU A 49 6.66 2.56 1.12
CA LEU A 49 5.82 3.74 1.30
C LEU A 49 4.33 3.37 1.16
N ASN A 50 4.00 2.53 0.19
CA ASN A 50 2.64 2.05 -0.05
C ASN A 50 2.13 1.16 1.10
N ILE A 51 2.99 0.27 1.64
CA ILE A 51 2.67 -0.53 2.83
C ILE A 51 2.48 0.35 4.07
N MET A 52 3.33 1.37 4.26
CA MET A 52 3.22 2.31 5.38
C MET A 52 1.92 3.11 5.33
N ILE A 53 1.54 3.62 4.15
CA ILE A 53 0.26 4.33 3.95
C ILE A 53 -0.92 3.41 4.24
N ALA A 54 -0.89 2.18 3.72
CA ALA A 54 -1.94 1.20 3.99
C ALA A 54 -2.07 0.86 5.48
N CYS A 55 -0.95 0.70 6.18
CA CYS A 55 -0.93 0.45 7.62
C CYS A 55 -1.51 1.64 8.40
N PHE A 56 -1.15 2.87 8.01
CA PHE A 56 -1.69 4.10 8.61
C PHE A 56 -3.20 4.22 8.41
N LEU A 57 -3.69 3.94 7.20
CA LEU A 57 -5.12 3.91 6.88
C LEU A 57 -5.86 2.85 7.70
N PHE A 58 -5.27 1.65 7.83
CA PHE A 58 -5.86 0.58 8.62
C PHE A 58 -5.97 0.95 10.09
N VAL A 59 -4.88 1.45 10.69
CA VAL A 59 -4.86 1.91 12.08
C VAL A 59 -5.82 3.07 12.30
N GLY A 60 -5.85 4.05 11.39
CA GLY A 60 -6.80 5.18 11.44
C GLY A 60 -8.26 4.70 11.39
N SER A 61 -8.57 3.75 10.51
CA SER A 61 -9.92 3.14 10.44
C SER A 61 -10.28 2.39 11.73
N TRP A 62 -9.30 1.74 12.36
CA TRP A 62 -9.50 0.98 13.59
C TRP A 62 -9.74 1.90 14.79
N ILE A 63 -9.01 3.01 14.88
CA ILE A 63 -9.19 4.04 15.91
C ILE A 63 -10.57 4.71 15.75
N LEU A 64 -10.95 5.10 14.52
CA LEU A 64 -12.26 5.68 14.24
C LEU A 64 -13.41 4.73 14.61
N LYS A 65 -13.27 3.44 14.30
CA LYS A 65 -14.26 2.41 14.69
C LYS A 65 -14.30 2.15 16.20
N LYS A 66 -13.22 2.45 16.93
CA LYS A 66 -13.14 2.25 18.38
C LYS A 66 -13.66 3.47 19.16
N TRP A 67 -13.66 4.64 18.54
CA TRP A 67 -14.10 5.91 19.15
C TRP A 67 -15.46 6.43 18.65
N GLY A 68 -16.08 5.75 17.67
CA GLY A 68 -17.46 5.96 17.23
C GLY A 68 -18.33 4.75 17.51
#